data_AF-A0A0M9WQQ0-F1
#
_entry.id   AF-A0A0M9WQQ0-F1
#
_cell.length_a   1.000
_cell.length_b   1.000
_cell.length_c   1.000
_cell.angle_alpha   90.00
_cell.angle_beta   90.00
_cell.angle_gamma   90.00
#
_symmetry.space_group_name_H-M   'P 1'
#
loop_
_entity.id
_entity.type
_entity.pdbx_description
1 polymer ?
#
loop_
_entity_poly.entity_id
_entity_poly.type
_entity_poly.pdbx_seq_one_letter_code
_entity_poly.pdbx_strand_id
1 'polypeptide(L)'
;MKTHVRRLTRAVRKRRDAVMRDVPASTDRLIDSVTEGSASRRAVLKGAKAALTGKNPVWAAVKGLISGLSTRTKILLALLVVLVALLAPVLLVVALLVLLVAWLVAAVRAATR
;
A
#
# COMPACT_ATOMS: atom_id res chain seq x y z
N MET A 1 -30.08 -15.64 -25.51
CA MET A 1 -29.39 -14.68 -24.59
C MET A 1 -29.55 -14.97 -23.09
N LYS A 2 -30.74 -15.36 -22.58
CA LYS A 2 -31.02 -15.49 -21.12
C LYS A 2 -30.29 -16.64 -20.37
N THR A 3 -29.64 -17.56 -21.08
CA THR A 3 -28.97 -18.73 -20.52
C THR A 3 -27.54 -18.46 -20.03
N HIS A 4 -26.83 -17.51 -20.65
CA HIS A 4 -25.46 -17.13 -20.27
C HIS A 4 -25.43 -16.35 -18.96
N VAL A 5 -26.43 -15.49 -18.73
CA VAL A 5 -26.56 -14.68 -17.51
C VAL A 5 -26.72 -15.56 -16.26
N ARG A 6 -27.45 -16.68 -16.37
CA ARG A 6 -27.67 -17.62 -15.25
C ARG A 6 -26.42 -18.42 -14.89
N ARG A 7 -25.53 -18.67 -15.85
CA ARG A 7 -24.26 -19.38 -15.58
C ARG A 7 -23.26 -18.45 -14.88
N LEU A 8 -23.19 -17.19 -15.30
CA LEU A 8 -22.38 -16.16 -14.66
C LEU A 8 -22.82 -15.87 -13.23
N THR A 9 -24.13 -15.74 -12.97
CA THR A 9 -24.62 -15.51 -11.60
C THR A 9 -24.33 -16.67 -10.65
N ARG A 10 -24.36 -17.92 -11.14
CA ARG A 10 -23.99 -19.09 -10.34
C ARG A 10 -22.48 -19.15 -10.07
N ALA A 11 -21.66 -18.83 -11.07
CA ALA A 11 -20.20 -18.78 -10.92
C ALA A 11 -19.78 -17.68 -9.93
N VAL A 12 -20.39 -16.50 -10.02
CA VAL A 12 -20.13 -15.39 -9.10
C VAL A 12 -20.58 -15.72 -7.68
N ARG A 13 -21.74 -16.37 -7.51
CA ARG A 13 -22.26 -16.75 -6.19
C ARG A 13 -21.38 -17.80 -5.51
N LYS A 14 -20.97 -18.85 -6.24
CA LYS A 14 -20.05 -19.88 -5.71
C LYS A 14 -18.70 -19.29 -5.29
N ARG A 15 -18.20 -18.30 -6.05
CA ARG A 15 -16.95 -17.60 -5.71
C ARG A 15 -17.12 -16.68 -4.51
N ARG A 16 -18.27 -16.00 -4.37
CA ARG A 16 -18.60 -15.18 -3.20
C ARG A 16 -18.71 -16.03 -1.94
N ASP A 17 -19.36 -17.18 -2.00
CA ASP A 17 -19.53 -18.05 -0.83
C ASP A 17 -18.19 -18.66 -0.38
N ALA A 18 -17.31 -18.99 -1.33
CA ALA A 18 -15.95 -19.41 -1.01
C ALA A 18 -15.14 -18.28 -0.34
N VAL A 19 -15.21 -17.06 -0.91
CA VAL A 19 -14.53 -15.89 -0.33
C VAL A 19 -15.08 -15.54 1.04
N MET A 20 -16.40 -15.53 1.24
CA MET A 20 -17.04 -15.21 2.53
C MET A 20 -16.69 -16.20 3.64
N ARG A 21 -16.39 -17.45 3.32
CA ARG A 21 -15.88 -18.43 4.31
C ARG A 21 -14.43 -18.14 4.71
N ASP A 22 -13.61 -17.61 3.81
CA ASP A 22 -12.19 -17.35 4.04
C ASP A 22 -11.91 -15.95 4.63
N VAL A 23 -12.89 -15.04 4.60
CA VAL A 23 -12.76 -13.68 5.18
C VAL A 23 -12.46 -13.72 6.68
N PRO A 24 -13.25 -14.39 7.56
CA PRO A 24 -12.99 -14.34 9.00
C PRO A 24 -11.61 -14.92 9.37
N ALA A 25 -11.18 -16.01 8.72
CA ALA A 25 -9.87 -16.62 8.96
C ALA A 25 -8.69 -15.77 8.48
N SER A 26 -8.90 -14.93 7.45
CA SER A 26 -7.87 -14.02 6.95
C SER A 26 -7.80 -12.74 7.77
N THR A 27 -8.94 -12.26 8.26
CA THR A 27 -9.03 -11.09 9.13
C THR A 27 -8.41 -11.35 10.50
N ASP A 28 -8.63 -12.53 11.10
CA ASP A 28 -8.00 -12.87 12.39
C ASP A 28 -6.48 -12.98 12.29
N ARG A 29 -5.94 -13.57 11.21
CA ARG A 29 -4.48 -13.63 11.00
C ARG A 29 -3.86 -12.26 10.78
N LEU A 30 -4.61 -11.34 10.15
CA LEU A 30 -4.16 -9.96 9.98
C LEU A 30 -4.18 -9.25 11.34
N ILE A 31 -5.25 -9.38 12.13
CA ILE A 31 -5.39 -8.76 13.46
C ILE A 31 -4.31 -9.29 14.43
N ASP A 32 -4.01 -10.58 14.43
CA ASP A 32 -2.90 -11.15 15.21
C ASP A 32 -1.54 -10.57 14.78
N SER A 33 -1.33 -10.39 13.47
CA SER A 33 -0.08 -9.83 12.93
C SER A 33 0.11 -8.34 13.21
N VAL A 34 -0.97 -7.59 13.51
CA VAL A 34 -0.87 -6.16 13.90
C VAL A 34 -0.71 -6.00 15.42
N THR A 35 -1.22 -6.97 16.19
CA THR A 35 -1.17 -6.94 17.67
C THR A 35 0.26 -7.12 18.19
N GLU A 36 1.12 -7.82 17.45
CA GLU A 36 2.56 -7.83 17.71
C GLU A 36 3.26 -6.64 17.04
N GLY A 37 3.33 -5.50 17.74
CA GLY A 37 3.96 -4.25 17.30
C GLY A 37 5.43 -4.34 16.82
N SER A 38 6.05 -5.52 16.81
CA SER A 38 7.37 -5.80 16.24
C SER A 38 7.34 -6.32 14.79
N ALA A 39 6.23 -6.94 14.35
CA ALA A 39 6.09 -7.53 13.03
C ALA A 39 5.96 -6.47 11.92
N SER A 40 5.19 -5.42 12.17
CA SER A 40 5.01 -4.30 11.23
C SER A 40 6.34 -3.58 10.95
N ARG A 41 7.15 -3.27 11.98
CA ARG A 41 8.49 -2.68 11.78
C ARG A 41 9.42 -3.61 11.00
N ARG A 42 9.43 -4.91 11.31
CA ARG A 42 10.26 -5.89 10.58
C ARG A 42 9.78 -6.11 9.15
N ALA A 43 8.48 -6.01 8.87
CA ALA A 43 7.90 -6.11 7.54
C ALA A 43 8.25 -4.89 6.68
N VAL A 44 8.17 -3.68 7.24
CA VAL A 44 8.63 -2.45 6.57
C VAL A 44 10.14 -2.53 6.31
N LEU A 45 10.93 -2.96 7.29
CA LEU A 45 12.38 -3.07 7.14
C LEU A 45 12.79 -4.17 6.15
N LYS A 46 12.10 -5.32 6.13
CA LYS A 46 12.31 -6.38 5.14
C LYS A 46 11.81 -5.99 3.74
N GLY A 47 10.72 -5.23 3.63
CA GLY A 47 10.22 -4.70 2.37
C GLY A 47 11.17 -3.65 1.79
N ALA A 48 11.66 -2.73 2.62
CA ALA A 48 12.70 -1.77 2.26
C ALA A 48 14.00 -2.49 1.89
N LYS A 49 14.43 -3.48 2.69
CA LYS A 49 15.60 -4.31 2.38
C LYS A 49 15.41 -5.11 1.10
N ALA A 50 14.23 -5.64 0.80
CA ALA A 50 13.94 -6.34 -0.46
C ALA A 50 13.99 -5.39 -1.67
N ALA A 51 13.52 -4.15 -1.51
CA ALA A 51 13.66 -3.11 -2.52
C ALA A 51 15.12 -2.65 -2.71
N LEU A 52 15.93 -2.68 -1.64
CA LEU A 52 17.31 -2.16 -1.62
C LEU A 52 18.40 -3.23 -1.86
N THR A 53 18.16 -4.51 -1.61
CA THR A 53 19.16 -5.61 -1.72
C THR A 53 19.40 -6.06 -3.19
N GLY A 54 19.05 -5.22 -4.17
CA GLY A 54 19.85 -5.13 -5.40
C GLY A 54 19.48 -6.04 -6.58
N LYS A 55 18.32 -6.71 -6.58
CA LYS A 55 17.82 -7.44 -7.77
C LYS A 55 16.37 -7.07 -8.11
N ASN A 56 16.01 -5.80 -7.97
CA ASN A 56 14.68 -5.35 -8.36
C ASN A 56 14.71 -4.90 -9.84
N PRO A 57 14.18 -5.70 -10.79
CA PRO A 57 14.19 -5.37 -12.22
C PRO A 57 13.42 -4.08 -12.52
N VAL A 58 12.47 -3.71 -11.65
CA VAL A 58 11.74 -2.44 -11.75
C VAL A 58 12.69 -1.25 -11.61
N TRP A 59 13.64 -1.32 -10.68
CA TRP A 59 14.59 -0.21 -10.48
C TRP A 59 15.63 -0.16 -11.60
N ALA A 60 16.02 -1.31 -12.15
CA ALA A 60 16.87 -1.38 -13.34
C ALA A 60 16.17 -0.82 -14.59
N ALA A 61 14.88 -1.10 -14.78
CA ALA A 61 14.08 -0.54 -15.86
C ALA A 61 13.90 0.98 -15.74
N VAL A 62 13.64 1.48 -14.53
CA VAL A 62 13.58 2.92 -14.25
C VAL A 62 14.93 3.58 -14.51
N LYS A 63 16.04 3.01 -14.01
CA LYS A 63 17.39 3.50 -14.32
C LYS A 63 17.70 3.44 -15.81
N GLY A 64 17.28 2.39 -16.52
CA GLY A 64 17.46 2.22 -17.96
C GLY A 64 16.73 3.32 -18.74
N LEU A 65 15.47 3.58 -18.41
CA LEU A 65 14.65 4.63 -19.02
C LEU A 65 15.26 6.02 -18.77
N ILE A 66 15.69 6.29 -17.53
CA ILE A 66 16.37 7.55 -17.17
C ILE A 66 17.73 7.65 -17.87
N SER A 67 18.46 6.55 -18.04
CA SER A 67 19.79 6.57 -18.67
C SER A 67 19.73 6.98 -20.14
N GLY A 68 18.66 6.58 -20.85
CA GLY A 68 18.40 6.93 -22.25
C GLY A 68 17.78 8.32 -22.48
N LEU A 69 17.42 9.06 -21.42
CA LEU A 69 16.87 10.41 -21.52
C LEU A 69 17.98 11.46 -21.71
N SER A 70 17.75 12.40 -22.62
CA SER A 70 18.63 13.56 -22.89
C SER A 70 18.97 14.33 -21.61
N THR A 71 20.18 14.92 -21.55
CA THR A 71 20.70 15.62 -20.37
C THR A 71 19.77 16.73 -19.88
N ARG A 72 19.08 17.44 -20.78
CA ARG A 72 18.07 18.45 -20.40
C ARG A 72 16.87 17.82 -19.68
N THR A 73 16.39 16.68 -20.16
CA THR A 73 15.25 16.00 -19.55
C THR A 73 15.63 15.35 -18.22
N LYS A 74 16.87 14.89 -18.05
CA LYS A 74 17.39 14.45 -16.73
C LYS A 74 17.34 15.58 -15.71
N ILE A 75 17.70 16.80 -16.07
CA ILE A 75 17.66 17.96 -15.16
C ILE A 75 16.21 18.30 -14.80
N LEU A 76 15.30 18.33 -15.79
CA LEU A 76 13.89 18.61 -15.55
C LEU A 76 13.24 17.53 -14.69
N LEU A 77 13.58 16.27 -14.93
CA LEU A 77 13.12 15.13 -14.14
C LEU A 77 13.69 15.18 -12.72
N ALA A 78 14.98 15.52 -12.55
CA ALA A 78 15.59 15.70 -11.24
C ALA A 78 14.90 16.82 -10.46
N LEU A 79 14.60 17.95 -11.11
CA LEU A 79 13.87 19.05 -10.49
C LEU A 79 12.46 18.63 -10.07
N LEU A 80 11.74 17.89 -10.93
CA LEU A 80 10.42 17.35 -10.60
C LEU A 80 10.50 16.35 -9.44
N VAL A 81 11.51 15.47 -9.43
CA VAL A 81 11.73 14.52 -8.34
C VAL A 81 12.06 15.26 -7.05
N VAL A 82 12.85 16.33 -7.08
CA VAL A 82 13.10 17.17 -5.89
C VAL A 82 11.81 17.80 -5.40
N LEU A 83 10.98 18.33 -6.31
CA LEU A 83 9.70 18.93 -5.94
C LEU A 83 8.75 17.90 -5.32
N VAL A 84 8.65 16.71 -5.90
CA VAL A 84 7.86 15.60 -5.36
C VAL A 84 8.46 15.05 -4.07
N ALA A 85 9.79 14.97 -3.96
CA ALA A 85 10.48 14.54 -2.75
C ALA A 85 10.45 15.60 -1.65
N LEU A 86 10.10 16.84 -1.96
CA LEU A 86 9.78 17.88 -0.99
C LEU A 86 8.28 17.87 -0.61
N LEU A 87 7.40 17.50 -1.55
CA LEU A 87 5.97 17.30 -1.30
C LEU A 87 5.66 16.00 -0.54
N ALA A 88 6.39 14.93 -0.82
CA ALA A 88 6.25 13.62 -0.20
C ALA A 88 6.43 13.66 1.33
N PRO A 89 7.46 14.32 1.90
CA PRO A 89 7.58 14.46 3.35
C PRO A 89 6.45 15.32 3.91
N VAL A 90 5.96 16.34 3.19
CA VAL A 90 4.79 17.12 3.65
C VAL A 90 3.55 16.23 3.70
N LEU A 91 3.27 15.45 2.65
CA LEU A 91 2.16 14.49 2.64
C LEU A 91 2.31 13.42 3.72
N LEU A 92 3.52 12.96 3.99
CA LEU A 92 3.82 12.02 5.07
C LEU A 92 3.54 12.65 6.45
N VAL A 93 3.94 13.90 6.66
CA VAL A 93 3.67 14.65 7.88
C VAL A 93 2.17 14.88 8.05
N VAL A 94 1.46 15.24 6.98
CA VAL A 94 0.00 15.41 6.99
C VAL A 94 -0.69 14.08 7.31
N ALA A 95 -0.28 12.98 6.66
CA ALA A 95 -0.84 11.66 6.95
C ALA A 95 -0.59 11.23 8.39
N LEU A 96 0.61 11.51 8.92
CA LEU A 96 0.96 11.24 10.32
C LEU A 96 0.12 12.09 11.27
N LEU A 97 -0.07 13.37 10.98
CA LEU A 97 -0.95 14.28 11.72
C LEU A 97 -2.40 13.78 11.71
N VAL A 98 -2.93 13.42 10.54
CA VAL A 98 -4.29 12.88 10.40
C VAL A 98 -4.45 11.63 11.24
N LEU A 99 -3.47 10.72 11.22
CA LEU A 99 -3.51 9.50 12.03
C LEU A 99 -3.48 9.81 13.52
N LEU A 100 -2.68 10.79 13.92
CA LEU A 100 -2.54 11.22 15.32
C LEU A 100 -3.84 11.88 15.84
N VAL A 101 -4.45 12.74 15.02
CA VAL A 101 -5.75 13.36 15.30
C VAL A 101 -6.85 12.30 15.33
N ALA A 102 -6.89 11.38 14.37
CA ALA A 102 -7.88 10.32 14.32
C ALA A 102 -7.81 9.41 15.56
N TRP A 103 -6.59 9.05 15.98
CA TRP A 103 -6.36 8.28 17.20
C TRP A 103 -6.80 9.04 18.46
N LEU A 104 -6.48 10.33 18.54
CA LEU A 104 -6.91 11.20 19.65
C LEU A 104 -8.45 11.30 19.71
N VAL A 105 -9.11 11.56 18.58
CA VAL A 105 -10.57 11.65 18.49
C VAL A 105 -11.20 10.32 18.88
N ALA A 106 -10.64 9.18 18.45
CA ALA A 106 -11.12 7.87 18.84
C ALA A 106 -10.99 7.64 20.36
N ALA A 107 -9.87 8.03 20.96
CA ALA A 107 -9.66 7.93 22.40
C ALA A 107 -10.63 8.81 23.20
N VAL A 108 -10.81 10.07 22.79
CA VAL A 108 -11.78 10.98 23.41
C VAL A 108 -13.20 10.43 23.27
N ARG A 109 -13.57 9.96 22.08
CA ARG A 109 -14.88 9.38 21.83
C ARG A 109 -15.12 8.11 22.66
N ALA A 110 -14.09 7.33 22.93
CA ALA A 110 -14.17 6.17 23.82
C ALA A 110 -14.30 6.57 25.30
N ALA A 111 -13.69 7.67 25.73
CA ALA A 111 -13.77 8.16 27.10
C ALA A 111 -15.09 8.90 27.42
N THR A 112 -15.74 9.45 26.39
CA THR A 112 -17.00 10.20 26.54
C THR A 112 -18.24 9.29 26.40
N ARG A 113 -18.04 8.01 26.06
CA ARG A 113 -19.11 7.02 25.87
C ARG A 113 -19.10 6.02 27.02
#